data_AF-A0A8D8T4S4-F1
#
_entry.id   AF-A0A8D8T4S4-F1
#
_cell.length_a   1.000
_cell.length_b   1.000
_cell.length_c   1.000
_cell.angle_alpha   90.00
_cell.angle_beta   90.00
_cell.angle_gamma   90.00
#
_symmetry.space_group_name_H-M   'P 1'
#
loop_
_entity.id
_entity.type
_entity.pdbx_description
1 polymer ?
#
loop_
_entity_poly.entity_id
_entity_poly.type
_entity_poly.pdbx_seq_one_letter_code
_entity_poly.pdbx_strand_id
1 'polypeptide(L)'
;GKCTNVTAVRSALSVRDCVNNCSDQGVCNSRGHCHCYPGWAPPYCNSPGVGGSVDSGPVSNPNESRLLITLFFTFLVTVVPLSALILFLKVCCTKSEPIIMGACPRVERY
;
A
#
# COMPACT_ATOMS: atom_id res chain seq x y z
N GLY A 1 29.23 15.88 -28.21
CA GLY A 1 27.83 16.33 -28.15
C GLY A 1 27.79 17.85 -28.13
N LYS A 2 26.74 18.47 -28.66
CA LYS A 2 26.56 19.94 -28.67
C LYS A 2 25.66 20.34 -27.51
N CYS A 3 26.14 21.21 -26.62
CA CYS A 3 25.33 21.81 -25.57
C CYS A 3 24.47 22.93 -26.17
N THR A 4 23.20 23.00 -25.79
CA THR A 4 22.30 24.09 -26.15
C THR A 4 21.63 24.63 -24.89
N ASN A 5 21.08 25.84 -24.97
CA ASN A 5 20.41 26.46 -23.83
C ASN A 5 19.12 25.69 -23.50
N VAL A 6 18.85 25.47 -22.20
CA VAL A 6 17.66 24.76 -21.72
C VAL A 6 16.35 25.38 -22.20
N THR A 7 16.31 26.69 -22.39
CA THR A 7 15.12 27.40 -22.88
C THR A 7 14.83 27.07 -24.34
N ALA A 8 15.88 26.90 -25.16
CA ALA A 8 15.74 26.49 -26.56
C ALA A 8 15.24 25.05 -26.70
N VAL A 9 15.60 24.18 -25.74
CA VAL A 9 15.10 22.80 -25.69
C VAL A 9 13.65 22.77 -25.23
N ARG A 10 13.29 23.56 -24.20
CA ARG A 10 11.92 23.67 -23.68
C ARG A 10 10.94 24.21 -24.74
N SER A 11 11.35 25.22 -25.51
CA SER A 11 10.53 25.78 -26.60
C SER A 11 10.35 24.79 -27.75
N ALA A 12 11.38 24.03 -28.10
CA ALA A 12 11.28 22.96 -29.11
C ALA A 12 10.37 21.79 -28.66
N LEU A 13 10.31 21.51 -27.36
CA LEU A 13 9.51 20.41 -26.78
C LEU A 13 8.10 20.84 -26.31
N SER A 14 7.69 22.09 -26.52
CA SER A 14 6.41 22.64 -26.03
C SER A 14 6.18 22.43 -24.52
N VAL A 15 7.25 22.48 -23.73
CA VAL A 15 7.17 22.36 -22.26
C VAL A 15 6.53 23.64 -21.71
N ARG A 16 5.45 23.49 -20.94
CA ARG A 16 4.83 24.61 -20.22
C ARG A 16 5.59 24.90 -18.93
N ASP A 17 5.83 26.18 -18.66
CA ASP A 17 6.43 26.61 -17.40
C ASP A 17 5.38 26.57 -16.28
N CYS A 18 5.81 26.18 -15.09
CA CYS A 18 4.96 26.15 -13.90
C CYS A 18 4.87 27.53 -13.24
N VAL A 19 3.71 27.82 -12.68
CA VAL A 19 3.48 29.05 -11.91
C VAL A 19 4.41 29.10 -10.70
N ASN A 20 5.10 30.24 -10.52
CA ASN A 20 6.00 30.51 -9.40
C ASN A 20 7.03 29.40 -9.10
N ASN A 21 7.47 28.65 -10.12
CA ASN A 21 8.39 27.52 -9.95
C ASN A 21 7.95 26.53 -8.86
N CYS A 22 6.64 26.27 -8.75
CA CYS A 22 6.08 25.41 -7.70
C CYS A 22 6.42 25.87 -6.28
N SER A 23 6.53 27.20 -6.07
CA SER A 23 6.94 27.82 -4.80
C SER A 23 8.26 27.29 -4.23
N ASP A 24 9.12 26.74 -5.09
CA ASP A 24 10.35 26.02 -4.72
C ASP A 24 10.12 24.80 -3.80
N GLN A 25 8.87 24.33 -3.72
CA GLN A 25 8.42 23.20 -2.90
C GLN A 25 7.92 22.03 -3.75
N GLY A 26 8.36 21.96 -5.01
CA GLY A 26 8.00 20.88 -5.91
C GLY A 26 8.77 20.90 -7.23
N VAL A 27 8.44 19.95 -8.09
CA VAL A 27 9.03 19.81 -9.42
C VAL A 27 7.96 20.00 -10.50
N CYS A 28 8.32 20.75 -11.55
CA CYS A 28 7.45 21.03 -12.68
C CYS A 28 7.51 19.90 -13.72
N ASN A 29 6.36 19.39 -14.15
CA ASN A 29 6.28 18.44 -15.25
C ASN A 29 6.09 19.13 -16.61
N SER A 30 6.16 18.38 -17.71
CA SER A 30 6.03 18.93 -19.08
C SER A 30 4.65 19.55 -19.39
N ARG A 31 3.62 19.21 -18.60
CA ARG A 31 2.27 19.76 -18.72
C ARG A 31 2.12 21.13 -18.03
N GLY A 32 3.14 21.58 -17.29
CA GLY A 32 3.07 22.79 -16.48
C GLY A 32 2.38 22.58 -15.14
N HIS A 33 2.33 21.34 -14.64
CA HIS A 33 1.78 21.01 -13.33
C HIS A 33 2.91 20.71 -12.32
N CYS A 34 2.70 21.12 -11.08
CA CYS A 34 3.63 20.88 -9.99
C CYS A 34 3.38 19.53 -9.30
N HIS A 35 4.46 18.83 -9.00
CA HIS A 35 4.49 17.72 -8.06
C HIS A 35 5.15 18.20 -6.76
N CYS A 36 4.35 18.36 -5.73
CA CYS A 36 4.75 18.93 -4.44
C CYS A 36 5.45 17.91 -3.56
N TYR A 37 6.47 18.37 -2.82
CA TYR A 37 7.14 17.59 -1.79
C TYR A 37 6.20 17.28 -0.61
N PRO A 38 6.51 16.26 0.21
CA PRO A 38 5.77 16.00 1.44
C PRO A 38 5.70 17.25 2.32
N GLY A 39 4.50 17.56 2.81
CA GLY A 39 4.24 18.79 3.57
C GLY A 39 3.57 19.89 2.75
N TRP A 40 3.45 19.77 1.43
CA TRP A 40 2.86 20.80 0.56
C TRP A 40 1.74 20.25 -0.34
N ALA A 41 0.71 21.06 -0.60
CA ALA A 41 -0.43 20.66 -1.41
C ALA A 41 -0.32 21.16 -2.87
N PRO A 42 -0.70 20.34 -3.86
CA PRO A 42 -0.92 20.81 -5.23
C PRO A 42 -2.11 21.80 -5.28
N PRO A 43 -2.22 22.67 -6.31
CA PRO A 43 -1.47 22.66 -7.58
C PRO A 43 -0.18 23.51 -7.59
N TYR A 44 0.05 24.36 -6.59
CA TYR A 44 1.18 25.32 -6.61
C TYR A 44 2.24 25.08 -5.54
N CYS A 45 2.01 24.14 -4.61
CA CYS A 45 2.91 23.85 -3.49
C CYS A 45 3.14 25.05 -2.56
N ASN A 46 2.14 25.94 -2.45
CA ASN A 46 2.19 27.14 -1.61
C ASN A 46 1.41 27.01 -0.30
N SER A 47 0.72 25.89 -0.09
CA SER A 47 -0.05 25.59 1.12
C SER A 47 0.36 24.24 1.70
N PRO A 48 0.23 24.04 3.02
CA PRO A 48 0.56 22.76 3.64
C PRO A 48 -0.35 21.63 3.13
N GLY A 49 0.19 20.42 2.99
CA GLY A 49 -0.54 19.25 2.51
C GLY A 49 0.26 17.96 2.52
N VAL A 50 -0.33 16.89 1.97
CA VAL A 50 0.28 15.55 1.96
C VAL A 50 1.34 15.34 0.87
N GLY A 51 1.55 16.31 -0.03
CA GLY A 51 2.38 16.16 -1.21
C GLY A 51 1.58 15.73 -2.45
N GLY A 52 2.32 15.40 -3.52
CA GLY A 52 1.76 14.83 -4.75
C GLY A 52 1.47 15.86 -5.84
N SER A 53 0.73 15.44 -6.86
CA SER A 53 0.41 16.28 -8.02
C SER A 53 -1.08 16.21 -8.35
N VAL A 54 -1.57 17.20 -9.10
CA VAL A 54 -2.93 17.17 -9.65
C VAL A 54 -3.15 16.03 -10.64
N ASP A 55 -2.10 15.54 -11.30
CA ASP A 55 -2.17 14.52 -12.35
C ASP A 55 -2.27 13.09 -11.80
N SER A 56 -1.73 12.82 -10.61
CA SER A 56 -1.61 11.46 -10.06
C SER A 56 -2.73 11.07 -9.09
N GLY A 57 -3.69 11.98 -8.85
CA GLY A 57 -4.65 11.84 -7.75
C GLY A 57 -3.96 11.90 -6.37
N PRO A 58 -4.73 11.83 -5.27
CA PRO A 58 -4.19 11.88 -3.92
C PRO A 58 -3.22 10.70 -3.66
N VAL A 59 -2.04 11.00 -3.11
CA VAL A 59 -0.91 10.07 -2.86
C VAL A 59 -1.28 8.87 -1.99
N SER A 60 -2.33 9.00 -1.18
CA SER A 60 -2.86 7.88 -0.42
C SER A 60 -4.27 8.22 0.01
N ASN A 61 -5.26 7.47 -0.49
CA ASN A 61 -6.43 7.21 0.32
C ASN A 61 -6.04 6.04 1.23
N PRO A 62 -5.69 6.26 2.50
CA PRO A 62 -5.29 5.19 3.41
C PRO A 62 -6.41 4.16 3.61
N ASN A 63 -7.63 4.43 3.14
CA ASN A 63 -8.78 3.54 3.21
C ASN A 63 -8.94 2.58 2.03
N GLU A 64 -8.36 2.86 0.86
CA GLU A 64 -8.59 2.01 -0.34
C GLU A 64 -8.01 0.62 -0.16
N SER A 65 -6.83 0.53 0.45
CA SER A 65 -6.15 -0.76 0.69
C SER A 65 -6.45 -1.35 2.06
N ARG A 66 -7.06 -0.60 2.99
CA ARG A 66 -7.30 -1.08 4.36
C ARG A 66 -8.15 -2.34 4.39
N LEU A 67 -9.22 -2.39 3.60
CA LEU A 67 -10.09 -3.56 3.54
C LEU A 67 -9.31 -4.80 3.05
N LEU A 68 -8.56 -4.67 1.97
CA LEU A 68 -7.77 -5.77 1.41
C LEU A 68 -6.67 -6.24 2.36
N ILE A 69 -5.98 -5.29 3.00
CA ILE A 69 -4.95 -5.58 3.99
C ILE A 69 -5.56 -6.32 5.19
N THR A 70 -6.67 -5.83 5.75
CA THR A 70 -7.37 -6.48 6.85
C THR A 70 -7.82 -7.90 6.47
N LEU A 71 -8.44 -8.07 5.30
CA LEU A 71 -8.88 -9.39 4.83
C LEU A 71 -7.71 -10.36 4.69
N PHE A 72 -6.60 -9.92 4.10
CA PHE A 72 -5.40 -10.74 3.96
C PHE A 72 -4.85 -11.21 5.30
N PHE A 73 -4.69 -10.29 6.26
CA PHE A 73 -4.20 -10.63 7.60
C PHE A 73 -5.17 -11.53 8.37
N THR A 74 -6.48 -11.29 8.28
CA THR A 74 -7.47 -12.18 8.92
C THR A 74 -7.38 -13.60 8.35
N PHE A 75 -7.31 -13.76 7.03
CA PHE A 75 -7.19 -15.08 6.43
C PHE A 75 -5.94 -15.84 6.92
N LEU A 76 -4.78 -15.19 6.91
CA LEU A 76 -3.52 -15.83 7.30
C LEU A 76 -3.43 -16.14 8.80
N VAL A 77 -3.87 -15.23 9.65
CA VAL A 77 -3.65 -15.32 11.11
C VAL A 77 -4.80 -16.02 11.83
N THR A 78 -6.01 -16.05 11.26
CA THR A 78 -7.16 -16.69 11.90
C THR A 78 -7.64 -17.90 11.12
N VAL A 79 -7.94 -17.76 9.82
CA VAL A 79 -8.60 -18.83 9.05
C VAL A 79 -7.67 -20.02 8.82
N VAL A 80 -6.43 -19.78 8.40
CA VAL A 80 -5.44 -20.85 8.17
C VAL A 80 -5.13 -21.64 9.45
N PRO A 81 -4.75 -21.03 10.60
CA PRO A 81 -4.44 -21.80 11.79
C PRO A 81 -5.66 -22.48 12.41
N LEU A 82 -6.85 -21.86 12.37
CA LEU A 82 -8.07 -22.50 12.85
C LEU A 82 -8.44 -23.72 11.99
N SER A 83 -8.34 -23.59 10.66
CA SER A 83 -8.61 -24.72 9.76
C SER A 83 -7.58 -25.84 9.94
N ALA A 84 -6.29 -25.51 10.09
CA ALA A 84 -5.24 -26.47 10.40
C ALA A 84 -5.47 -27.19 11.75
N LEU A 85 -5.87 -26.45 12.79
CA LEU A 85 -6.21 -27.02 14.10
C LEU A 85 -7.42 -27.95 14.01
N ILE A 86 -8.47 -27.56 13.31
CA ILE A 86 -9.67 -28.40 13.13
C ILE A 86 -9.32 -29.67 12.34
N LEU A 87 -8.50 -29.57 11.29
CA LEU A 87 -8.01 -30.72 10.54
C LEU A 87 -7.14 -31.63 11.42
N PHE A 88 -6.25 -31.06 12.22
CA PHE A 88 -5.42 -31.80 13.17
C PHE A 88 -6.27 -32.55 14.20
N LEU A 89 -7.25 -31.88 14.83
CA LEU A 89 -8.17 -32.50 15.79
C LEU A 89 -9.00 -33.59 15.13
N LYS A 90 -9.53 -33.36 13.92
CA LYS A 90 -10.26 -34.39 13.18
C LYS A 90 -9.36 -35.58 12.88
N VAL A 91 -8.15 -35.37 12.36
CA VAL A 91 -7.20 -36.46 12.05
C VAL A 91 -6.81 -37.22 13.32
N CYS A 92 -6.49 -36.53 14.41
CA CYS A 92 -6.18 -37.18 15.71
C CYS A 92 -7.37 -37.97 16.25
N CYS A 93 -8.60 -37.45 16.13
CA CYS A 93 -9.80 -38.11 16.62
C CYS A 93 -10.31 -39.23 15.68
N THR A 94 -10.01 -39.19 14.38
CA THR A 94 -10.41 -40.22 13.42
C THR A 94 -9.35 -41.30 13.20
N LYS A 95 -8.08 -41.02 13.49
CA LYS A 95 -6.98 -42.01 13.43
C LYS A 95 -6.77 -42.80 14.72
N SER A 96 -7.72 -42.77 15.66
CA SER A 96 -7.67 -43.64 16.83
C SER A 96 -8.02 -45.09 16.47
N GLU A 97 -7.18 -45.75 15.67
CA GLU A 97 -6.90 -47.19 15.87
C GLU A 97 -5.69 -47.28 16.82
N PRO A 98 -5.76 -48.10 17.88
CA PRO A 98 -4.82 -48.03 18.97
C PRO A 98 -3.52 -48.73 18.58
N ILE A 99 -2.44 -47.98 18.46
CA ILE A 99 -1.10 -48.55 18.61
C ILE A 99 -0.46 -47.83 19.79
N ILE A 100 -0.69 -48.44 20.96
CA ILE A 100 -0.04 -48.17 22.24
C ILE A 100 -0.65 -47.03 23.08
N MET A 101 -0.97 -47.43 24.31
CA MET A 101 -1.71 -46.77 25.38
C MET A 101 -0.97 -45.52 25.89
N GLY A 102 -1.58 -44.33 25.75
CA GLY A 102 -0.98 -43.08 26.21
C GLY A 102 -1.86 -41.84 26.02
N ALA A 103 -2.90 -41.72 26.85
CA ALA A 103 -3.65 -40.51 27.20
C ALA A 103 -4.57 -39.86 26.14
N CYS A 104 -5.84 -40.28 26.14
CA CYS A 104 -6.96 -39.36 26.01
C CYS A 104 -7.66 -39.33 27.39
N PRO A 105 -7.82 -38.18 28.06
CA PRO A 105 -8.49 -38.15 29.36
C PRO A 105 -9.95 -38.59 29.16
N ARG A 106 -10.29 -39.70 29.83
CA ARG A 106 -11.64 -40.22 29.97
C ARG A 106 -12.49 -39.13 30.63
N VAL A 107 -13.48 -38.62 29.91
CA VAL A 107 -14.54 -37.80 30.49
C VAL A 107 -15.36 -38.72 31.39
N GLU A 108 -15.06 -38.71 32.69
CA GLU A 108 -15.90 -39.30 33.72
C GLU A 108 -17.21 -38.50 33.76
N ARG A 109 -18.31 -39.11 33.30
CA ARG A 109 -19.66 -38.62 33.58
C ARG A 109 -20.27 -39.50 34.67
N TYR A 110 -20.53 -38.88 35.82
CA TYR A 110 -21.50 -39.36 36.81
C TYR A 110 -22.86 -39.64 36.17
#